data_AF-A0A7V4UG86-F1
#
_entry.id   AF-A0A7V4UG86-F1
#
_cell.length_a   1.000
_cell.length_b   1.000
_cell.length_c   1.000
_cell.angle_alpha   90.00
_cell.angle_beta   90.00
_cell.angle_gamma   90.00
#
_symmetry.space_group_name_H-M   'P 1'
#
loop_
_entity.id
_entity.type
_entity.pdbx_description
1 polymer ?
#
loop_
_entity_poly.entity_id
_entity_poly.type
_entity_poly.pdbx_seq_one_letter_code
_entity_poly.pdbx_strand_id
1 'polypeptide(L)'
;MIFVDSGYLIGLLDPRDQLHAKAAAWARAAPQSLLTTEFVLCEAVNRFSMPVDRNKIHRALDKIYAADHWEVVPVSRGLLVNGLALHRQHTDKEWSLTDCISFRVIRDRSVTQALTYDHHFEQAGFEALLRRRNCPIVTLPRGFTTMRATIDVTGSRIDPATLPPELRAKLNTEPPARKNGTRLSSDRRKTTEPPPRKNSRKRQGSPSRLPWPRCAVRKHCRPLRGKR
;
A
#
# COMPACT_ATOMS: atom_id res chain seq x y z
N MET A 1 15.78 -11.68 3.21
CA MET A 1 15.67 -10.34 2.60
C MET A 1 14.42 -10.33 1.74
N ILE A 2 13.63 -9.25 1.79
CA ILE A 2 12.35 -9.13 1.08
C ILE A 2 12.38 -7.87 0.23
N PHE A 3 11.92 -7.96 -1.02
CA PHE A 3 11.81 -6.79 -1.90
C PHE A 3 10.61 -5.93 -1.54
N VAL A 4 10.75 -4.61 -1.57
CA VAL A 4 9.67 -3.65 -1.32
C VAL A 4 9.32 -2.94 -2.61
N ASP A 5 8.07 -3.09 -3.01
CA ASP A 5 7.47 -2.44 -4.18
C ASP A 5 6.78 -1.11 -3.80
N SER A 6 6.51 -0.27 -4.79
CA SER A 6 5.88 1.04 -4.60
C SER A 6 4.47 0.89 -4.03
N GLY A 7 3.72 -0.14 -4.44
CA GLY A 7 2.36 -0.43 -3.95
C GLY A 7 2.33 -0.65 -2.43
N TYR A 8 3.35 -1.30 -1.86
CA TYR A 8 3.46 -1.44 -0.40
C TYR A 8 3.73 -0.09 0.28
N LEU A 9 4.66 0.72 -0.24
CA LEU A 9 4.97 2.04 0.31
C LEU A 9 3.76 2.97 0.28
N ILE A 10 3.01 2.95 -0.83
CA ILE A 10 1.79 3.72 -1.00
C ILE A 10 0.74 3.27 0.02
N GLY A 11 0.51 1.95 0.13
CA GLY A 11 -0.41 1.40 1.12
C GLY A 11 -0.01 1.78 2.55
N LEU A 12 1.28 1.74 2.88
CA LEU A 12 1.77 2.10 4.21
C LEU A 12 1.55 3.59 4.53
N LEU A 13 1.71 4.47 3.54
CA LEU A 13 1.70 5.92 3.73
C LEU A 13 0.34 6.61 3.49
N ASP A 14 -0.60 6.00 2.76
CA ASP A 14 -1.96 6.53 2.59
C ASP A 14 -2.97 5.71 3.41
N PRO A 15 -3.49 6.25 4.53
CA PRO A 15 -4.50 5.58 5.35
C PRO A 15 -5.81 5.24 4.63
N ARG A 16 -6.06 5.85 3.46
CA ARG A 16 -7.26 5.61 2.64
C ARG A 16 -7.05 4.50 1.62
N ASP A 17 -5.82 4.03 1.44
CA ASP A 17 -5.51 2.95 0.52
C ASP A 17 -6.10 1.63 1.03
N GLN A 18 -6.64 0.82 0.12
CA GLN A 18 -7.25 -0.46 0.46
C GLN A 18 -6.25 -1.45 1.07
N LEU A 19 -4.96 -1.30 0.75
CA LEU A 19 -3.88 -2.11 1.25
C LEU A 19 -3.30 -1.60 2.58
N HIS A 20 -3.77 -0.45 3.10
CA HIS A 20 -3.19 0.19 4.28
C HIS A 20 -3.10 -0.75 5.48
N ALA A 21 -4.19 -1.44 5.80
CA ALA A 21 -4.23 -2.37 6.93
C ALA A 21 -3.21 -3.52 6.78
N LYS A 22 -3.03 -4.04 5.57
CA LYS A 22 -2.06 -5.11 5.27
C LYS A 22 -0.62 -4.60 5.32
N ALA A 23 -0.36 -3.44 4.74
CA ALA A 23 0.97 -2.83 4.74
C ALA A 23 1.42 -2.47 6.17
N ALA A 24 0.53 -1.87 6.96
CA ALA A 24 0.77 -1.54 8.37
C ALA A 24 0.90 -2.79 9.27
N ALA A 25 0.30 -3.91 8.89
CA ALA A 25 0.53 -5.19 9.56
C ALA A 25 1.96 -5.70 9.33
N TRP A 26 2.40 -5.71 8.07
CA TRP A 26 3.76 -6.09 7.72
C TRP A 26 4.83 -5.17 8.32
N ALA A 27 4.59 -3.85 8.36
CA ALA A 27 5.51 -2.90 8.98
C ALA A 27 5.70 -3.11 10.49
N ARG A 28 4.73 -3.76 11.17
CA ARG A 28 4.80 -4.10 12.60
C ARG A 28 5.37 -5.48 12.87
N ALA A 29 5.46 -6.34 11.86
CA ALA A 29 6.11 -7.64 11.99
C ALA A 29 7.61 -7.44 12.23
N ALA A 30 8.28 -8.45 12.79
CA ALA A 30 9.70 -8.40 13.15
C ALA A 30 10.57 -7.79 12.04
N PRO A 31 11.63 -7.03 12.40
CA PRO A 31 12.48 -6.37 11.41
C PRO A 31 13.07 -7.39 10.43
N GLN A 32 12.75 -7.21 9.15
CA GLN A 32 13.28 -7.99 8.03
C GLN A 32 14.34 -7.14 7.33
N SER A 33 15.35 -7.76 6.73
CA SER A 33 16.19 -7.04 5.76
C SER A 33 15.34 -6.74 4.52
N LEU A 34 15.21 -5.46 4.17
CA LEU A 34 14.38 -4.97 3.09
C LEU A 34 15.27 -4.51 1.93
N LEU A 35 14.82 -4.77 0.71
CA LEU A 35 15.49 -4.37 -0.52
C LEU A 35 14.52 -3.54 -1.37
N THR A 36 14.95 -2.41 -1.90
CA THR A 36 14.18 -1.67 -2.91
C THR A 36 15.11 -1.02 -3.92
N THR A 37 14.55 -0.31 -4.90
CA THR A 37 15.32 0.46 -5.88
C THR A 37 14.92 1.92 -5.83
N GLU A 38 15.83 2.82 -6.19
CA GLU A 38 15.49 4.23 -6.35
C GLU A 38 14.42 4.48 -7.44
N PHE A 39 14.26 3.56 -8.41
CA PHE A 39 13.15 3.61 -9.38
C PHE A 39 11.79 3.39 -8.70
N VAL A 40 11.70 2.43 -7.78
CA VAL A 40 10.50 2.21 -6.95
C VAL A 40 10.22 3.43 -6.06
N LEU A 41 11.26 4.01 -5.45
CA LEU A 41 11.11 5.22 -4.64
C LEU A 41 10.64 6.41 -5.49
N CYS A 42 11.14 6.55 -6.71
CA CYS A 42 10.70 7.58 -7.67
C CYS A 42 9.21 7.43 -8.00
N GLU A 43 8.75 6.21 -8.26
CA GLU A 43 7.34 5.92 -8.51
C GLU A 43 6.46 6.25 -7.31
N ALA A 44 6.90 5.87 -6.10
CA ALA A 44 6.20 6.23 -4.86
C ALA A 44 6.13 7.76 -4.66
N VAL A 45 7.22 8.49 -4.90
CA VAL A 45 7.24 9.97 -4.85
C VAL A 45 6.27 10.57 -5.86
N ASN A 46 6.24 10.05 -7.09
CA ASN A 46 5.30 10.52 -8.10
C ASN A 46 3.84 10.32 -7.64
N ARG A 47 3.53 9.22 -6.94
CA ARG A 47 2.19 8.99 -6.38
C ARG A 47 1.78 10.02 -5.33
N PHE A 48 2.73 10.58 -4.59
CA PHE A 48 2.53 11.61 -3.55
C PHE A 48 2.89 13.03 -4.02
N SER A 49 2.75 13.32 -5.32
CA SER A 49 3.12 14.63 -5.91
C SER A 49 2.30 15.83 -5.41
N MET A 50 1.11 15.58 -4.85
CA MET A 50 0.24 16.63 -4.32
C MET A 50 0.95 17.38 -3.19
N PRO A 51 0.90 18.74 -3.14
CA PRO A 51 1.64 19.52 -2.15
C PRO A 51 1.41 19.10 -0.69
N VAL A 52 0.18 18.70 -0.35
CA VAL A 52 -0.21 18.22 0.99
C VAL A 52 0.47 16.91 1.39
N ASP A 53 0.90 16.09 0.42
CA ASP A 53 1.48 14.77 0.64
C ASP A 53 3.03 14.76 0.58
N ARG A 54 3.66 15.81 0.03
CA ARG A 54 5.12 15.87 -0.16
C ARG A 54 5.91 15.65 1.13
N ASN A 55 5.54 16.35 2.20
CA ASN A 55 6.21 16.20 3.50
C ASN A 55 6.11 14.76 4.04
N LYS A 56 5.04 14.05 3.72
CA LYS A 56 4.80 12.68 4.17
C LYS A 56 5.77 11.71 3.50
N ILE A 57 5.90 11.77 2.17
CA ILE A 57 6.79 10.88 1.43
C ILE A 57 8.27 11.17 1.71
N HIS A 58 8.67 12.44 1.82
CA HIS A 58 10.06 12.78 2.14
C HIS A 58 10.48 12.30 3.53
N ARG A 59 9.63 12.45 4.56
CA ARG A 59 9.89 11.87 5.88
C ARG A 59 10.00 10.34 5.87
N ALA A 60 9.31 9.67 4.95
CA ALA A 60 9.43 8.23 4.79
C ALA A 60 10.77 7.86 4.12
N LEU A 61 11.18 8.60 3.08
CA LEU A 61 12.48 8.42 2.43
C LEU A 61 13.63 8.64 3.40
N ASP A 62 13.60 9.70 4.21
CA ASP A 62 14.63 9.96 5.22
C ASP A 62 14.83 8.77 6.16
N LYS A 63 13.72 8.14 6.58
CA LYS A 63 13.75 6.93 7.42
C LYS A 63 14.26 5.70 6.68
N ILE A 64 13.91 5.53 5.40
CA ILE A 64 14.38 4.41 4.57
C ILE A 64 15.89 4.51 4.39
N TYR A 65 16.42 5.67 4.02
CA TYR A 65 17.85 5.86 3.81
C TYR A 65 18.69 5.80 5.09
N ALA A 66 18.11 6.17 6.24
CA ALA A 66 18.80 6.13 7.53
C ALA A 66 18.75 4.75 8.23
N ALA A 67 18.00 3.78 7.70
CA ALA A 67 17.77 2.50 8.36
C ALA A 67 18.73 1.41 7.87
N ASP A 68 19.52 0.82 8.77
CA ASP A 68 20.51 -0.22 8.44
C ASP A 68 19.90 -1.52 7.87
N HIS A 69 18.62 -1.76 8.11
CA HIS A 69 17.91 -2.93 7.59
C HIS A 69 17.34 -2.70 6.18
N TRP A 70 17.52 -1.52 5.60
CA TRP A 70 17.15 -1.21 4.22
C TRP A 70 18.36 -1.20 3.32
N GLU A 71 18.24 -1.92 2.22
CA GLU A 71 19.12 -1.77 1.09
C GLU A 71 18.38 -1.07 -0.05
N VAL A 72 18.86 0.11 -0.42
CA VAL A 72 18.34 0.88 -1.55
C VAL A 72 19.32 0.80 -2.70
N VAL A 73 18.94 0.12 -3.79
CA VAL A 73 19.77 0.02 -4.99
C VAL A 73 19.70 1.33 -5.77
N PRO A 74 20.84 2.02 -5.97
CA PRO A 74 20.87 3.31 -6.65
C PRO A 74 20.54 3.18 -8.14
N VAL A 75 19.98 4.24 -8.72
CA VAL A 75 19.77 4.34 -10.16
C VAL A 75 21.11 4.20 -10.88
N SER A 76 21.13 3.36 -11.91
CA SER A 76 22.25 3.28 -12.84
C SER A 76 21.78 3.11 -14.27
N ARG A 77 22.63 3.52 -15.21
CA ARG A 77 22.38 3.29 -16.64
C ARG A 77 22.25 1.81 -16.97
N GLY A 78 23.02 0.95 -16.30
CA GLY A 78 22.96 -0.50 -16.50
C GLY A 78 21.59 -1.08 -16.13
N LEU A 79 21.04 -0.67 -14.98
CA LEU A 79 19.69 -1.08 -14.56
C LEU A 79 18.63 -0.62 -15.57
N LEU A 80 18.71 0.63 -16.02
CA LEU A 80 17.76 1.16 -17.01
C LEU A 80 17.81 0.39 -18.33
N VAL A 81 19.02 0.14 -18.88
CA VAL A 81 19.19 -0.60 -20.14
C VAL A 81 18.67 -2.03 -20.02
N ASN A 82 18.99 -2.72 -18.91
CA ASN A 82 18.54 -4.08 -18.68
C ASN A 82 17.02 -4.16 -18.49
N GLY A 83 16.44 -3.20 -17.76
CA GLY A 83 15.00 -3.08 -17.58
C GLY A 83 14.27 -2.85 -18.90
N LEU A 84 14.79 -1.95 -19.76
CA LEU A 84 14.25 -1.71 -21.10
C LEU A 84 14.33 -2.95 -22.00
N ALA A 85 15.44 -3.70 -21.92
CA ALA A 85 15.59 -4.94 -22.67
C ALA A 85 14.56 -5.99 -22.24
N LEU A 86 14.36 -6.18 -20.93
CA LEU A 86 13.36 -7.10 -20.39
C LEU A 86 11.94 -6.67 -20.77
N HIS A 87 11.61 -5.40 -20.60
CA HIS A 87 10.31 -4.84 -20.98
C HIS A 87 10.01 -5.04 -22.48
N ARG A 88 11.01 -4.85 -23.34
CA ARG A 88 10.87 -5.08 -24.79
C ARG A 88 10.63 -6.55 -25.16
N GLN A 89 11.18 -7.49 -24.39
CA GLN A 89 11.06 -8.92 -24.65
C GLN A 89 9.67 -9.48 -24.31
N HIS A 90 8.97 -8.88 -23.33
CA HIS A 90 7.68 -9.36 -22.84
C HIS A 90 6.51 -8.56 -23.42
N THR A 91 6.25 -8.75 -24.72
CA THR A 91 5.14 -8.09 -25.42
C THR A 91 3.75 -8.63 -25.03
N ASP A 92 3.70 -9.76 -24.33
CA ASP A 92 2.48 -10.40 -23.85
C ASP A 92 2.10 -10.00 -22.41
N LYS A 93 2.87 -9.09 -21.79
CA LYS A 93 2.71 -8.67 -20.39
C LYS A 93 2.48 -7.16 -20.28
N GLU A 94 1.70 -6.77 -19.28
CA GLU A 94 1.45 -5.36 -18.93
C GLU A 94 2.44 -4.84 -17.86
N TRP A 95 3.63 -5.43 -17.78
CA TRP A 95 4.65 -5.07 -16.80
C TRP A 95 5.13 -3.64 -17.00
N SER A 96 5.20 -2.85 -15.93
CA SER A 96 5.80 -1.52 -16.01
C SER A 96 7.31 -1.61 -16.17
N LEU A 97 7.95 -0.53 -16.63
CA LEU A 97 9.42 -0.45 -16.64
C LEU A 97 10.00 -0.57 -15.22
N THR A 98 9.33 0.02 -14.23
CA THR A 98 9.71 -0.10 -12.81
C THR A 98 9.71 -1.56 -12.36
N ASP A 99 8.70 -2.33 -12.75
CA ASP A 99 8.59 -3.76 -12.45
C ASP A 99 9.72 -4.54 -13.13
N CYS A 100 9.99 -4.30 -14.42
CA CYS A 100 11.08 -4.98 -15.13
C CYS A 100 12.45 -4.72 -14.48
N ILE A 101 12.72 -3.48 -14.06
CA ILE A 101 13.94 -3.14 -13.33
C ILE A 101 13.98 -3.87 -11.98
N SER A 102 12.86 -3.88 -11.26
CA SER A 102 12.72 -4.58 -9.99
C SER A 102 12.97 -6.07 -10.13
N PHE A 103 12.40 -6.74 -11.14
CA PHE A 103 12.62 -8.17 -11.40
C PHE A 103 14.07 -8.51 -11.65
N ARG A 104 14.80 -7.62 -12.35
CA ARG A 104 16.23 -7.80 -12.57
C ARG A 104 17.00 -7.74 -11.26
N VAL A 105 16.75 -6.72 -10.44
CA VAL A 105 17.38 -6.56 -9.13
C VAL A 105 17.05 -7.73 -8.21
N ILE A 106 15.78 -8.13 -8.12
CA ILE A 106 15.33 -9.25 -7.29
C ILE A 106 16.07 -10.54 -7.67
N ARG A 107 16.21 -10.83 -8.98
CA ARG A 107 16.97 -12.00 -9.48
C ARG A 107 18.46 -11.90 -9.18
N ASP A 108 19.07 -10.75 -9.43
CA ASP A 108 20.50 -10.53 -9.18
C ASP A 108 20.85 -10.65 -7.68
N ARG A 109 19.87 -10.41 -6.79
CA ARG A 109 20.01 -10.54 -5.34
C ARG A 109 19.47 -11.86 -4.77
N SER A 110 19.04 -12.79 -5.62
CA SER A 110 18.43 -14.07 -5.20
C SER A 110 17.27 -13.90 -4.20
N VAL A 111 16.53 -12.80 -4.30
CA VAL A 111 15.34 -12.56 -3.49
C VAL A 111 14.16 -13.25 -4.15
N THR A 112 13.33 -13.93 -3.36
CA THR A 112 12.16 -14.67 -3.87
C THR A 112 10.83 -14.04 -3.46
N GLN A 113 10.83 -13.17 -2.46
CA GLN A 113 9.63 -12.59 -1.86
C GLN A 113 9.59 -11.08 -2.07
N ALA A 114 8.40 -10.56 -2.38
CA ALA A 114 8.14 -9.14 -2.55
C ALA A 114 6.91 -8.70 -1.73
N LEU A 115 7.05 -7.59 -0.99
CA LEU A 115 5.95 -6.83 -0.42
C LEU A 115 5.28 -6.05 -1.54
N THR A 116 4.36 -6.72 -2.23
CA THR A 116 3.53 -6.14 -3.30
C THR A 116 2.17 -6.82 -3.33
N TYR A 117 1.18 -6.11 -3.86
CA TYR A 117 -0.13 -6.67 -4.23
C TYR A 117 -0.26 -6.90 -5.74
N ASP A 118 0.74 -6.52 -6.53
CA ASP A 118 0.72 -6.66 -7.98
C ASP A 118 0.98 -8.12 -8.39
N HIS A 119 0.07 -8.63 -9.23
CA HIS A 119 0.16 -9.96 -9.82
C HIS A 119 1.32 -10.10 -10.83
N HIS A 120 1.88 -9.00 -11.33
CA HIS A 120 3.05 -9.03 -12.22
C HIS A 120 4.24 -9.74 -11.58
N PHE A 121 4.43 -9.59 -10.27
CA PHE A 121 5.48 -10.28 -9.53
C PHE A 121 5.27 -11.79 -9.52
N GLU A 122 4.02 -12.26 -9.40
CA GLU A 122 3.68 -13.69 -9.47
C GLU A 122 3.96 -14.23 -10.89
N GLN A 123 3.59 -13.48 -11.93
CA GLN A 123 3.88 -13.85 -13.33
C GLN A 123 5.38 -13.95 -13.61
N ALA A 124 6.20 -13.12 -12.96
CA ALA A 124 7.65 -13.13 -13.09
C ALA A 124 8.36 -14.20 -12.24
N GLY A 125 7.60 -14.96 -11.44
CA GLY A 125 8.08 -16.08 -10.62
C GLY A 125 8.37 -15.75 -9.15
N PHE A 126 7.94 -14.59 -8.66
CA PHE A 126 8.17 -14.15 -7.28
C PHE A 126 6.94 -14.32 -6.39
N GLU A 127 7.16 -14.39 -5.08
CA GLU A 127 6.10 -14.47 -4.09
C GLU A 127 5.58 -13.07 -3.70
N ALA A 128 4.35 -12.73 -4.08
CA ALA A 128 3.69 -11.49 -3.71
C ALA A 128 3.02 -11.58 -2.32
N LEU A 129 3.71 -11.09 -1.29
CA LEU A 129 3.34 -11.26 0.12
C LEU A 129 2.03 -10.58 0.52
N LEU A 130 1.61 -9.48 -0.13
CA LEU A 130 0.35 -8.81 0.22
C LEU A 130 -0.87 -9.49 -0.42
N ARG A 131 -0.65 -10.31 -1.46
CA ARG A 131 -1.67 -11.14 -2.11
C ARG A 131 -1.94 -12.42 -1.33
N ARG A 132 -0.96 -12.88 -0.54
CA ARG A 132 -1.16 -14.03 0.35
C ARG A 132 -2.28 -13.76 1.35
N ARG A 133 -3.08 -14.80 1.55
CA ARG A 133 -4.16 -14.82 2.54
C ARG A 133 -3.57 -14.61 3.94
N ASN A 134 -2.44 -15.26 4.26
CA ASN A 134 -1.78 -15.20 5.56
C ASN A 134 -0.86 -13.97 5.73
N CYS A 135 -1.44 -12.77 5.66
CA CYS A 135 -0.79 -11.58 6.20
C CYS A 135 -0.62 -11.78 7.73
N PRO A 136 0.52 -11.41 8.36
CA PRO A 136 0.66 -11.56 9.80
C PRO A 136 -0.52 -10.89 10.50
N ILE A 137 -1.35 -11.70 11.18
CA ILE A 137 -2.39 -11.17 12.05
C ILE A 137 -1.64 -10.46 13.18
N VAL A 138 -1.73 -9.14 13.23
CA VAL A 138 -1.04 -8.37 14.28
C VAL A 138 -2.02 -7.87 15.34
N THR A 139 -3.33 -7.95 15.08
CA THR A 139 -4.37 -7.51 16.02
C THR A 139 -5.69 -8.23 15.71
N LEU A 140 -6.27 -8.88 16.71
CA LEU A 140 -7.62 -9.43 16.64
C LEU A 140 -8.65 -8.34 17.00
N PRO A 141 -9.81 -8.26 16.33
CA PRO A 141 -10.88 -7.35 16.72
C PRO A 141 -11.38 -7.63 18.14
N ARG A 142 -11.87 -6.60 18.84
CA ARG A 142 -12.49 -6.78 20.18
C ARG A 142 -13.68 -7.73 20.08
N GLY A 143 -13.74 -8.74 20.96
CA GLY A 143 -14.79 -9.76 20.93
C GLY A 143 -14.58 -10.88 19.90
N PHE A 144 -13.37 -11.04 19.36
CA PHE A 144 -13.04 -12.08 18.38
C PHE A 144 -13.41 -13.51 18.82
N THR A 145 -13.32 -13.82 20.12
CA THR A 145 -13.67 -15.12 20.70
C THR A 145 -15.16 -15.37 20.80
N THR A 146 -16.00 -14.33 20.70
CA THR A 146 -17.46 -14.42 20.87
C THR A 146 -18.23 -14.23 19.56
N MET A 147 -17.55 -13.95 18.44
CA MET A 147 -18.18 -13.82 17.13
C MET A 147 -18.58 -15.19 16.56
N ARG A 148 -19.82 -15.31 16.05
CA ARG A 148 -20.41 -16.58 15.58
C ARG A 148 -19.81 -17.17 14.30
N ALA A 149 -18.82 -16.53 13.67
CA ALA A 149 -18.17 -17.03 12.45
C ALA A 149 -16.75 -16.47 12.33
N THR A 150 -15.87 -16.89 13.23
CA THR A 150 -14.45 -16.53 13.18
C THR A 150 -13.76 -17.44 12.17
N ILE A 151 -13.90 -17.12 10.89
CA ILE A 151 -13.19 -17.78 9.79
C ILE A 151 -11.88 -17.07 9.51
N ASP A 152 -10.83 -17.84 9.23
CA ASP A 152 -9.61 -17.31 8.66
C ASP A 152 -9.83 -16.91 7.21
N VAL A 153 -8.81 -16.27 6.68
CA VAL A 153 -8.66 -15.85 5.29
C VAL A 153 -8.74 -17.01 4.27
N THR A 154 -8.74 -18.28 4.71
CA THR A 154 -8.95 -19.49 3.89
C THR A 154 -10.38 -20.05 3.97
N GLY A 155 -11.25 -19.47 4.80
CA GLY A 155 -12.60 -19.96 5.07
C GLY A 155 -12.66 -21.03 6.16
N SER A 156 -11.53 -21.33 6.81
CA SER A 156 -11.43 -22.31 7.89
C SER A 156 -11.71 -21.65 9.24
N ARG A 157 -12.31 -22.38 10.19
CA ARG A 157 -12.60 -21.83 11.52
C ARG A 157 -11.29 -21.59 12.29
N ILE A 158 -11.06 -20.38 12.80
CA ILE A 158 -9.85 -20.06 13.57
C ILE A 158 -9.93 -20.76 14.93
N ASP A 159 -8.96 -21.65 15.21
CA ASP A 159 -8.74 -22.22 16.54
C ASP A 159 -7.81 -21.28 17.36
N PRO A 160 -8.30 -20.70 18.47
CA PRO A 160 -7.49 -19.85 19.36
C PRO A 160 -6.20 -20.49 19.87
N ALA A 161 -6.11 -21.83 19.92
CA ALA A 161 -4.93 -22.55 20.37
C ALA A 161 -3.77 -22.50 19.35
N THR A 162 -4.07 -22.24 18.08
CA THR A 162 -3.10 -22.22 16.96
C THR A 162 -2.49 -20.85 16.70
N LEU A 163 -2.90 -19.82 17.46
CA LEU A 163 -2.41 -18.46 17.32
C LEU A 163 -1.00 -18.26 17.92
N PRO A 164 -0.20 -17.33 17.38
CA PRO A 164 1.06 -16.89 17.98
C PRO A 164 0.90 -16.51 19.47
N PRO A 165 1.91 -16.79 20.34
CA PRO A 165 1.82 -16.58 21.78
C PRO A 165 1.40 -15.15 22.19
N GLU A 166 1.87 -14.14 21.45
CA GLU A 166 1.57 -12.73 21.69
C GLU A 166 0.09 -12.37 21.50
N LEU A 167 -0.59 -13.02 20.54
CA LEU A 167 -2.03 -12.83 20.33
C LEU A 167 -2.84 -13.65 21.33
N ARG A 168 -2.35 -14.85 21.68
CA ARG A 168 -2.98 -15.70 22.69
C ARG A 168 -2.99 -15.02 24.07
N ALA A 169 -1.92 -14.33 24.42
CA ALA A 169 -1.85 -13.52 25.64
C ALA A 169 -2.92 -12.41 25.68
N LYS A 170 -3.21 -11.78 24.54
CA LYS A 170 -4.22 -10.71 24.40
C LYS A 170 -5.67 -11.21 24.39
N LEU A 171 -5.90 -12.51 24.24
CA LEU A 171 -7.24 -13.11 24.32
C LEU A 171 -7.72 -13.29 25.76
N ASN A 172 -6.79 -13.51 26.69
CA ASN A 172 -7.08 -13.85 28.09
C ASN A 172 -6.93 -12.66 29.06
N THR A 173 -6.59 -11.47 28.55
CA THR A 173 -6.60 -10.27 29.39
C THR A 173 -8.06 -9.85 29.61
N GLU A 174 -8.57 -10.10 30.81
CA GLU A 174 -9.89 -9.58 31.21
C GLU A 174 -9.95 -8.05 31.05
N PRO A 175 -11.11 -7.49 30.67
CA PRO A 175 -11.28 -6.05 30.62
C PRO A 175 -11.07 -5.46 32.03
N PRO A 176 -10.49 -4.24 32.15
CA PRO A 176 -10.43 -3.57 33.45
C PRO A 176 -11.84 -3.41 33.99
N ALA A 177 -12.04 -3.87 35.24
CA ALA A 177 -13.31 -3.81 35.94
C ALA A 177 -13.93 -2.41 35.83
N ARG A 178 -15.15 -2.31 35.31
CA ARG A 178 -15.94 -1.09 35.40
C ARG A 178 -16.13 -0.79 36.88
N LYS A 179 -15.52 0.30 37.37
CA LYS A 179 -15.84 0.85 38.69
C LYS A 179 -17.30 1.28 38.67
N ASN A 180 -18.12 0.63 39.48
CA ASN A 180 -19.48 1.05 39.77
C ASN A 180 -19.47 2.28 40.69
N GLY A 181 -20.31 3.27 40.37
CA GLY A 181 -20.50 4.52 41.11
C GLY A 181 -20.56 5.67 40.08
N THR A 182 -21.64 6.42 39.91
CA THR A 182 -22.65 6.85 40.87
C THR A 182 -23.95 7.11 40.10
N ARG A 183 -25.08 6.65 40.65
CA ARG A 183 -26.42 6.87 40.10
C ARG A 183 -26.79 8.34 40.36
N LEU A 184 -26.65 9.20 39.37
CA LEU A 184 -27.26 10.54 39.37
C LEU A 184 -28.56 10.48 38.58
N SER A 185 -29.63 10.68 39.33
CA SER A 185 -31.00 10.92 38.88
C SER A 185 -31.05 12.18 38.02
N SER A 186 -31.53 12.05 36.78
CA SER A 186 -32.28 13.12 36.10
C SER A 186 -33.15 12.56 34.98
N ASP A 187 -34.41 12.37 35.34
CA ASP A 187 -35.59 12.89 34.65
C ASP A 187 -35.56 12.89 33.10
N ARG A 188 -36.16 11.86 32.50
CA ARG A 188 -36.35 11.77 31.04
C ARG A 188 -37.80 12.07 30.70
N ARG A 189 -38.09 13.34 30.44
CA ARG A 189 -39.28 13.78 29.71
C ARG A 189 -39.26 13.13 28.31
N LYS A 190 -40.36 12.44 27.98
CA LYS A 190 -40.64 11.87 26.65
C LYS A 190 -40.92 13.02 25.67
N THR A 191 -40.12 13.14 24.61
CA THR A 191 -40.57 13.70 23.34
C THR A 191 -40.18 12.75 22.22
N THR A 192 -41.22 12.27 21.54
CA THR A 192 -41.21 11.43 20.36
C THR A 192 -41.12 12.32 19.12
N GLU A 193 -40.08 12.17 18.31
CA GLU A 193 -40.07 12.67 16.92
C GLU A 193 -39.75 11.52 15.95
N PRO A 194 -40.53 11.35 14.87
CA PRO A 194 -40.33 10.29 13.87
C PRO A 194 -39.37 10.74 12.73
N PRO A 195 -38.82 9.80 11.94
CA PRO A 195 -37.75 10.09 10.97
C PRO A 195 -38.27 10.76 9.70
N PRO A 196 -37.44 11.55 8.98
CA PRO A 196 -37.87 12.18 7.74
C PRO A 196 -37.83 11.22 6.55
N ARG A 197 -38.87 11.33 5.71
CA ARG A 197 -39.11 10.58 4.48
C ARG A 197 -38.21 11.04 3.32
N LYS A 198 -37.91 10.10 2.42
CA LYS A 198 -37.37 10.31 1.07
C LYS A 198 -38.40 10.95 0.13
N ASN A 199 -37.97 11.86 -0.74
CA ASN A 199 -38.41 12.08 -2.14
C ASN A 199 -37.51 13.16 -2.76
N SER A 200 -36.70 12.90 -3.79
CA SER A 200 -36.99 12.67 -5.22
C SER A 200 -37.34 13.95 -6.01
N ARG A 201 -36.70 14.10 -7.19
CA ARG A 201 -36.76 15.18 -8.23
C ARG A 201 -35.75 16.33 -8.00
N LYS A 202 -35.03 16.87 -8.99
CA LYS A 202 -35.15 16.83 -10.46
C LYS A 202 -33.81 17.27 -11.09
N ARG A 203 -33.60 16.82 -12.34
CA ARG A 203 -32.60 17.26 -13.34
C ARG A 203 -32.48 18.79 -13.45
N GLN A 204 -31.29 19.30 -13.78
CA GLN A 204 -30.94 19.99 -15.04
C GLN A 204 -29.58 20.72 -14.93
N GLY A 205 -28.79 20.70 -16.01
CA GLY A 205 -27.80 21.77 -16.31
C GLY A 205 -26.30 21.40 -16.25
N SER A 206 -25.77 20.90 -17.36
CA SER A 206 -24.40 21.20 -17.84
C SER A 206 -24.57 21.73 -19.27
N PRO A 207 -23.62 22.47 -19.89
CA PRO A 207 -22.20 22.61 -19.56
C PRO A 207 -21.64 24.05 -19.66
N SER A 208 -20.49 24.33 -19.04
CA SER A 208 -19.63 25.42 -19.50
C SER A 208 -18.17 24.97 -19.54
N ARG A 209 -17.67 24.87 -20.76
CA ARG A 209 -16.27 24.65 -21.12
C ARG A 209 -15.52 25.97 -20.89
N LEU A 210 -14.52 25.97 -20.03
CA LEU A 210 -13.49 27.01 -20.00
C LEU A 210 -12.26 26.52 -20.79
N PRO A 211 -11.67 27.35 -21.67
CA PRO A 211 -10.61 26.92 -22.58
C PRO A 211 -9.24 26.93 -21.89
N TRP A 212 -8.47 25.85 -22.10
CA TRP A 212 -7.05 25.77 -21.78
C TRP A 212 -6.23 26.61 -22.78
N PRO A 213 -5.15 27.30 -22.34
CA PRO A 213 -4.33 28.11 -23.24
C PRO A 213 -3.50 27.24 -24.18
N ARG A 214 -3.49 27.60 -25.46
CA ARG A 214 -2.71 26.97 -26.53
C ARG A 214 -1.20 27.10 -26.27
N CYS A 215 -0.51 25.97 -26.08
CA CYS A 215 0.94 25.91 -26.18
C CYS A 215 1.40 26.21 -27.61
N ALA A 216 2.14 27.30 -27.78
CA ALA A 216 2.82 27.64 -29.02
C ALA A 216 4.07 26.74 -29.20
N VAL A 217 4.01 25.83 -30.17
CA VAL A 217 5.18 25.06 -30.62
C VAL A 217 6.07 25.98 -31.45
N ARG A 218 7.15 26.52 -30.85
CA ARG A 218 8.25 27.12 -31.62
C ARG A 218 9.17 26.00 -32.11
N LYS A 219 9.12 25.76 -33.42
CA LYS A 219 10.07 24.95 -34.18
C LYS A 219 11.46 25.56 -34.12
N HIS A 220 12.43 24.89 -33.51
CA HIS A 220 13.87 25.10 -33.80
C HIS A 220 14.52 23.72 -34.02
N CYS A 221 14.35 23.18 -35.24
CA CYS A 221 15.24 22.18 -35.80
C CYS A 221 16.41 22.92 -36.48
N ARG A 222 17.64 22.73 -36.00
CA ARG A 222 18.86 22.98 -36.78
C ARG A 222 19.41 21.64 -37.26
N PRO A 223 19.73 21.46 -38.56
CA PRO A 223 20.35 20.24 -39.04
C PRO A 223 21.86 20.25 -38.76
N LEU A 224 22.36 19.13 -38.25
CA LEU A 224 23.79 18.82 -38.18
C LEU A 224 24.30 18.54 -39.61
N ARG A 225 25.17 19.41 -40.13
CA ARG A 225 25.98 19.11 -41.31
C ARG A 225 27.18 18.28 -40.88
N GLY A 226 27.30 17.09 -41.43
CA GLY A 226 28.54 16.31 -41.39
C GLY A 226 29.65 17.00 -42.19
N LYS A 227 30.88 16.88 -41.69
CA LYS A 227 32.09 17.02 -42.50
C LYS A 227 32.83 15.68 -42.44
N ARG A 228 33.03 15.13 -43.64
CA ARG A 228 34.16 14.27 -43.97
C ARG A 228 35.45 15.07 -43.87
#